data_AF-A0A1G0ZTD1-F1
#
_entry.id   AF-A0A1G0ZTD1-F1
#
_cell.length_a   1.000
_cell.length_b   1.000
_cell.length_c   1.000
_cell.angle_alpha   90.00
_cell.angle_beta   90.00
_cell.angle_gamma   90.00
#
_symmetry.space_group_name_H-M   'P 1'
#
loop_
_entity.id
_entity.type
_entity.pdbx_description
1 polymer ?
#
loop_
_entity_poly.entity_id
_entity_poly.type
_entity_poly.pdbx_seq_one_letter_code
_entity_poly.pdbx_strand_id
1 'polypeptide(L)'
;MGAGFVVIFWAIILTPIGFIGGLLLSYVAIPIYYRLFGIAEEKRRIIGFKKFGLSVLFTIVFVPSMCGLGIYLMERDVDNYWESQGAWDFWRMPLEEPYELVMIDTMDQVGISKWKDGSYIVYGIQKYEKRGQLVLGYYERKPFNPDEKGWFLFDCATGKAEEYESEQALEKISAKRGFSPPIQMKTISENWSLYWNNPNRRRK
;
A
#
# COMPACT_ATOMS: atom_id res chain seq x y z
N MET A 1 -5.18 -10.13 2.53
CA MET A 1 -4.42 -11.30 3.06
C MET A 1 -3.50 -10.80 4.17
N GLY A 2 -3.57 -11.34 5.39
CA GLY A 2 -2.82 -10.77 6.53
C GLY A 2 -1.29 -10.80 6.38
N ALA A 3 -0.62 -9.80 6.94
CA ALA A 3 0.85 -9.62 6.86
C ALA A 3 1.66 -10.87 7.26
N GLY A 4 1.17 -11.64 8.25
CA GLY A 4 1.82 -12.88 8.69
C GLY A 4 1.91 -13.94 7.59
N PHE A 5 0.88 -14.06 6.73
CA PHE A 5 0.91 -14.99 5.60
C PHE A 5 1.99 -14.59 4.59
N VAL A 6 2.11 -13.29 4.30
CA VAL A 6 3.09 -12.78 3.35
C VAL A 6 4.52 -12.99 3.87
N VAL A 7 4.76 -12.79 5.17
CA VAL A 7 6.06 -13.07 5.79
C VAL A 7 6.43 -14.54 5.68
N ILE A 8 5.49 -15.46 5.95
CA ILE A 8 5.74 -16.91 5.83
C ILE A 8 6.01 -17.29 4.37
N PHE A 9 5.21 -16.76 3.44
CA PHE A 9 5.40 -17.00 2.00
C PHE A 9 6.80 -16.58 1.54
N TRP A 10 7.24 -15.36 1.89
CA TRP A 10 8.58 -14.90 1.57
C TRP A 10 9.66 -15.70 2.28
N ALA A 11 9.46 -16.09 3.55
CA ALA A 11 10.42 -16.90 4.27
C ALA A 11 10.68 -18.26 3.57
N ILE A 12 9.62 -18.91 3.06
CA ILE A 12 9.74 -20.17 2.31
C ILE A 12 10.54 -19.96 1.03
N ILE A 13 10.30 -18.89 0.28
CA ILE A 13 11.01 -18.58 -0.98
C ILE A 13 12.46 -18.18 -0.71
N LEU A 14 12.72 -17.39 0.33
CA LEU A 14 14.05 -16.88 0.66
C LEU A 14 14.94 -17.93 1.31
N THR A 15 14.39 -18.96 1.95
CA THR A 15 15.17 -20.04 2.57
C THR A 15 16.11 -20.76 1.60
N PRO A 16 15.67 -21.29 0.44
CA PRO A 16 16.59 -21.92 -0.51
C PRO A 16 17.61 -20.93 -1.09
N ILE A 17 17.21 -19.67 -1.32
CA ILE A 17 18.10 -18.61 -1.80
C ILE A 17 19.21 -18.32 -0.77
N GLY A 18 18.82 -18.14 0.48
CA GLY A 18 19.73 -17.96 1.61
C GLY A 18 20.67 -19.14 1.75
N PHE A 19 20.15 -20.36 1.65
CA PHE A 19 20.96 -21.57 1.78
C PHE A 19 21.99 -21.73 0.66
N ILE A 20 21.58 -21.50 -0.59
CA ILE A 20 22.49 -21.49 -1.75
C ILE A 20 23.54 -20.38 -1.60
N GLY A 21 23.14 -19.17 -1.19
CA GLY A 21 24.07 -18.07 -0.92
C GLY A 21 25.10 -18.43 0.16
N GLY A 22 24.64 -19.07 1.24
CA GLY A 22 25.50 -19.60 2.30
C GLY A 22 26.46 -20.68 1.81
N LEU A 23 26.01 -21.58 0.92
CA LEU A 23 26.88 -22.57 0.27
C LEU A 23 27.94 -21.91 -0.60
N LEU A 24 27.57 -20.93 -1.44
CA LEU A 24 28.53 -20.19 -2.26
C LEU A 24 29.55 -19.45 -1.39
N LEU A 25 29.10 -18.82 -0.31
CA LEU A 25 29.98 -18.15 0.64
C LEU A 25 30.98 -19.14 1.27
N SER A 26 30.48 -20.28 1.73
CA SER A 26 31.28 -21.29 2.46
C SER A 26 32.20 -22.12 1.58
N TYR A 27 31.79 -22.41 0.34
CA TYR A 27 32.49 -23.31 -0.58
C TYR A 27 33.23 -22.59 -1.71
N VAL A 28 32.94 -21.31 -1.97
CA VAL A 28 33.57 -20.54 -3.05
C VAL A 28 34.27 -19.31 -2.48
N ALA A 29 33.54 -18.41 -1.81
CA ALA A 29 34.11 -17.13 -1.38
C ALA A 29 35.22 -17.29 -0.32
N ILE A 30 34.97 -18.08 0.74
CA ILE A 30 35.97 -18.32 1.79
C ILE A 30 37.24 -19.01 1.24
N PRO A 31 37.16 -20.07 0.43
CA PRO A 31 38.35 -20.66 -0.20
C PRO A 31 39.13 -19.70 -1.10
N ILE A 32 38.44 -18.88 -1.90
CA ILE A 32 39.08 -17.85 -2.74
C ILE A 32 39.79 -16.83 -1.85
N TYR A 33 39.13 -16.33 -0.82
CA TYR A 33 39.72 -15.41 0.16
C TYR A 33 40.98 -16.00 0.80
N TYR A 34 40.93 -17.24 1.30
CA TYR A 34 42.09 -17.91 1.90
C TYR A 34 43.25 -18.11 0.93
N ARG A 35 42.97 -18.31 -0.36
CA ARG A 35 43.99 -18.41 -1.41
C ARG A 35 44.62 -17.05 -1.70
N LEU A 36 43.81 -15.99 -1.83
CA LEU A 36 44.28 -14.63 -2.09
C LEU A 36 45.17 -14.10 -0.96
N PHE A 37 44.86 -14.44 0.29
CA PHE A 37 45.61 -13.99 1.47
C PHE A 37 46.68 -14.97 1.95
N GLY A 38 47.01 -16.01 1.17
CA GLY A 38 48.15 -16.89 1.47
C GLY A 38 48.04 -17.68 2.78
N ILE A 39 46.84 -17.90 3.31
CA ILE A 39 46.64 -18.60 4.60
C ILE A 39 47.13 -20.04 4.49
N ALA A 40 47.86 -20.59 5.47
CA ALA A 40 48.36 -21.98 5.41
C ALA A 40 47.24 -23.01 5.19
N GLU A 41 47.47 -24.04 4.37
CA GLU A 41 46.46 -25.04 3.99
C GLU A 41 45.84 -25.79 5.17
N GLU A 42 46.62 -26.03 6.23
CA GLU A 42 46.16 -26.66 7.45
C GLU A 42 45.02 -25.86 8.12
N LYS A 43 45.12 -24.52 8.09
CA LYS A 43 44.08 -23.61 8.58
C LYS A 43 42.89 -23.47 7.62
N ARG A 44 43.04 -23.86 6.35
CA ARG A 44 41.96 -23.82 5.33
C ARG A 44 40.98 -25.00 5.48
N ARG A 45 41.34 -26.03 6.24
CA ARG A 45 40.58 -27.28 6.36
C ARG A 45 39.39 -27.14 7.31
N ILE A 46 38.41 -26.34 6.91
CA ILE A 46 37.10 -26.30 7.56
C ILE A 46 36.37 -27.60 7.19
N ILE A 47 36.10 -28.44 8.19
CA ILE A 47 35.34 -29.70 8.05
C ILE A 47 33.99 -29.40 7.38
N GLY A 48 33.54 -30.26 6.46
CA GLY A 48 32.29 -30.04 5.70
C GLY A 48 31.08 -29.69 6.58
N PHE A 49 31.00 -30.28 7.77
CA PHE A 49 29.97 -29.96 8.77
C PHE A 49 29.97 -28.50 9.22
N LYS A 50 31.15 -27.88 9.42
CA LYS A 50 31.26 -26.46 9.77
C LYS A 50 30.85 -25.55 8.61
N LYS A 51 31.13 -25.94 7.36
CA LYS A 51 30.67 -25.21 6.17
C LYS A 51 29.16 -25.27 6.04
N PHE A 52 28.58 -26.45 6.23
CA PHE A 52 27.12 -26.62 6.27
C PHE A 52 26.48 -25.80 7.39
N GLY A 53 27.04 -25.83 8.60
CA GLY A 53 26.59 -25.02 9.72
C GLY A 53 26.64 -23.51 9.43
N LEU A 54 27.68 -23.05 8.71
CA LEU A 54 27.78 -21.65 8.28
C LEU A 54 26.70 -21.28 7.25
N SER A 55 26.38 -22.18 6.31
CA SER A 55 25.26 -21.98 5.37
C SER A 55 23.91 -21.89 6.06
N VAL A 56 23.67 -22.75 7.06
CA VAL A 56 22.44 -22.70 7.88
C VAL A 56 22.38 -21.40 8.67
N LEU A 57 23.46 -21.01 9.35
CA LEU A 57 23.53 -19.75 10.10
C LEU A 57 23.27 -18.54 9.19
N PHE A 58 23.90 -18.52 8.02
CA PHE A 58 23.66 -17.47 7.03
C PHE A 58 22.18 -17.39 6.66
N THR A 59 21.52 -18.52 6.42
CA THR A 59 20.10 -18.58 6.08
C THR A 59 19.22 -18.03 7.22
N ILE A 60 19.50 -18.42 8.46
CA ILE A 60 18.77 -17.98 9.66
C ILE A 60 18.85 -16.46 9.84
N VAL A 61 19.97 -15.82 9.48
CA VAL A 61 20.12 -14.36 9.56
C VAL A 61 19.55 -13.66 8.32
N PHE A 62 19.82 -14.21 7.14
CA PHE A 62 19.44 -13.63 5.85
C PHE A 62 17.93 -13.50 5.71
N VAL A 63 17.18 -14.57 5.98
CA VAL A 63 15.72 -14.59 5.74
C VAL A 63 14.99 -13.52 6.58
N PRO A 64 15.16 -13.44 7.92
CA PRO A 64 14.52 -12.39 8.71
C PRO A 64 14.99 -10.98 8.32
N SER A 65 16.27 -10.80 7.97
CA SER A 65 16.80 -9.49 7.55
C SER A 65 16.13 -9.00 6.27
N MET A 66 15.97 -9.89 5.29
CA MET A 66 15.32 -9.56 4.02
C MET A 66 13.82 -9.31 4.20
N CYS A 67 13.13 -10.10 5.03
CA CYS A 67 11.74 -9.84 5.37
C CYS A 67 11.57 -8.50 6.10
N GLY A 68 12.42 -8.21 7.10
CA GLY A 68 12.40 -6.95 7.85
C GLY A 68 12.70 -5.74 6.98
N LEU A 69 13.67 -5.85 6.06
CA LEU A 69 13.95 -4.82 5.07
C LEU A 69 12.75 -4.58 4.15
N GLY A 70 12.10 -5.66 3.69
CA GLY A 70 10.89 -5.56 2.87
C GLY A 70 9.77 -4.80 3.58
N ILE A 71 9.48 -5.15 4.84
CA ILE A 71 8.48 -4.45 5.67
C ILE A 71 8.87 -2.99 5.84
N TYR A 72 10.12 -2.71 6.21
CA TYR A 72 10.61 -1.34 6.38
C TYR A 72 10.43 -0.51 5.11
N LEU A 73 10.82 -1.05 3.94
CA LEU A 73 10.67 -0.35 2.67
C LEU A 73 9.20 -0.10 2.32
N MET A 74 8.31 -1.06 2.62
CA MET A 74 6.87 -0.90 2.41
C MET A 74 6.29 0.18 3.33
N GLU A 75 6.66 0.19 4.62
CA GLU A 75 6.11 1.13 5.60
C GLU A 75 6.72 2.53 5.52
N ARG A 76 7.98 2.65 5.13
CA ARG A 76 8.68 3.95 5.05
C ARG A 76 7.93 4.96 4.18
N ASP A 77 7.38 4.49 3.07
CA ASP A 77 6.69 5.37 2.14
C ASP A 77 5.21 5.58 2.53
N VAL A 78 4.63 4.75 3.42
CA VAL A 78 3.24 4.88 3.92
C VAL A 78 3.04 6.22 4.61
N ASP A 79 4.03 6.70 5.36
CA ASP A 79 3.95 7.98 6.07
C ASP A 79 3.88 9.20 5.15
N ASN A 80 4.27 9.07 3.88
CA ASN A 80 4.13 10.16 2.93
C ASN A 80 2.70 10.23 2.41
N TYR A 81 1.90 11.12 3.01
CA TYR A 81 0.49 11.31 2.68
C TYR A 81 0.27 11.49 1.17
N TRP A 82 1.09 12.28 0.48
CA TRP A 82 0.89 12.61 -0.93
C TRP A 82 1.59 11.67 -1.91
N GLU A 83 2.36 10.69 -1.47
CA GLU A 83 3.12 9.81 -2.39
C GLU A 83 2.80 8.34 -2.20
N SER A 84 2.16 7.96 -1.10
CA SER A 84 1.80 6.58 -0.83
C SER A 84 0.47 6.17 -1.45
N GLN A 85 0.49 5.09 -2.23
CA GLN A 85 -0.72 4.38 -2.67
C GLN A 85 -1.30 3.46 -1.60
N GLY A 86 -0.64 3.32 -0.45
CA GLY A 86 -0.94 2.32 0.56
C GLY A 86 0.06 1.16 0.53
N ALA A 87 -0.22 0.13 1.32
CA ALA A 87 0.62 -1.06 1.46
C ALA A 87 -0.28 -2.30 1.64
N TRP A 88 0.20 -3.47 1.24
CA TRP A 88 -0.53 -4.73 1.38
C TRP A 88 -1.84 -4.76 0.58
N ASP A 89 -2.95 -5.08 1.23
CA ASP A 89 -4.32 -5.03 0.70
C ASP A 89 -4.99 -3.66 0.89
N PHE A 90 -4.26 -2.70 1.48
CA PHE A 90 -4.73 -1.36 1.72
C PHE A 90 -4.27 -0.42 0.61
N TRP A 91 -5.24 0.20 -0.05
CA TRP A 91 -5.01 1.22 -1.09
C TRP A 91 -5.59 2.55 -0.63
N ARG A 92 -4.94 3.65 -0.99
CA ARG A 92 -5.37 4.99 -0.62
C ARG A 92 -5.19 6.00 -1.74
N MET A 93 -6.02 7.02 -1.73
CA MET A 93 -5.93 8.17 -2.61
C MET A 93 -6.24 9.45 -1.82
N PRO A 94 -5.25 10.30 -1.57
CA PRO A 94 -5.44 11.61 -0.95
C PRO A 94 -6.54 12.45 -1.58
N LEU A 95 -7.32 13.12 -0.72
CA LEU A 95 -8.28 14.13 -1.14
C LEU A 95 -7.72 15.51 -0.76
N GLU A 96 -7.70 15.82 0.53
CA GLU A 96 -7.14 17.01 1.18
C GLU A 96 -6.76 16.59 2.59
N GLU A 97 -5.68 17.10 3.15
CA GLU A 97 -5.32 16.74 4.53
C GLU A 97 -6.43 17.15 5.52
N PRO A 98 -6.86 16.27 6.45
CA PRO A 98 -6.38 14.90 6.72
C PRO A 98 -7.22 13.78 6.06
N TYR A 99 -8.08 14.07 5.10
CA TYR A 99 -9.05 13.14 4.51
C TYR A 99 -8.56 12.44 3.25
N GLU A 100 -8.92 11.17 3.10
CA GLU A 100 -8.51 10.37 1.95
C GLU A 100 -9.60 9.37 1.56
N LEU A 101 -9.47 8.84 0.35
CA LEU A 101 -10.16 7.62 -0.04
C LEU A 101 -9.32 6.42 0.36
N VAL A 102 -9.93 5.46 1.05
CA VAL A 102 -9.35 4.20 1.45
C VAL A 102 -10.12 3.06 0.80
N MET A 103 -9.39 2.08 0.26
CA MET A 103 -9.93 0.82 -0.25
C MET A 103 -9.20 -0.33 0.43
N ILE A 104 -9.94 -1.36 0.82
CA ILE A 104 -9.38 -2.59 1.37
C ILE A 104 -9.82 -3.74 0.47
N ASP A 105 -8.88 -4.60 0.10
CA ASP A 105 -9.04 -5.78 -0.76
C ASP A 105 -9.50 -5.50 -2.20
N THR A 106 -10.56 -4.70 -2.41
CA THR A 106 -11.11 -4.35 -3.73
C THR A 106 -11.46 -2.87 -3.83
N MET A 107 -11.47 -2.37 -5.07
CA MET A 107 -11.88 -0.99 -5.40
C MET A 107 -13.35 -0.69 -5.08
N ASP A 108 -14.16 -1.73 -4.86
CA ASP A 108 -15.59 -1.62 -4.56
C ASP A 108 -15.84 -1.28 -3.07
N GLN A 109 -14.84 -1.46 -2.21
CA GLN A 109 -14.87 -1.13 -0.79
C GLN A 109 -14.18 0.21 -0.51
N VAL A 110 -14.45 1.22 -1.36
CA VAL A 110 -13.88 2.56 -1.14
C VAL A 110 -14.71 3.29 -0.06
N GLY A 111 -14.03 4.07 0.77
CA GLY A 111 -14.68 5.03 1.64
C GLY A 111 -13.79 6.24 1.92
N ILE A 112 -14.40 7.32 2.38
CA ILE A 112 -13.68 8.48 2.90
C ILE A 112 -13.35 8.21 4.36
N SER A 113 -12.08 8.39 4.74
CA SER A 113 -11.62 8.30 6.12
C SER A 113 -10.67 9.44 6.44
N LYS A 114 -10.36 9.61 7.73
CA LYS A 114 -9.18 10.37 8.14
C LYS A 114 -7.94 9.50 8.01
N TRP A 115 -6.85 10.11 7.57
CA TRP A 115 -5.55 9.48 7.48
C TRP A 115 -5.17 8.82 8.79
N LYS A 116 -4.83 7.53 8.74
CA LYS A 116 -4.48 6.66 9.90
C LYS A 116 -5.57 6.41 10.93
N ASP A 117 -6.81 6.87 10.73
CA ASP A 117 -7.91 6.65 11.67
C ASP A 117 -8.67 5.34 11.41
N GLY A 118 -8.59 4.81 10.18
CA GLY A 118 -9.21 3.53 9.79
C GLY A 118 -10.75 3.52 9.81
N SER A 119 -11.39 4.60 10.28
CA SER A 119 -12.84 4.73 10.36
C SER A 119 -13.39 5.39 9.08
N TYR A 120 -14.45 4.80 8.51
CA TYR A 120 -15.13 5.37 7.36
C TYR A 120 -16.15 6.44 7.78
N ILE A 121 -16.04 7.62 7.18
CA ILE A 121 -17.02 8.72 7.27
C ILE A 121 -18.12 8.50 6.23
N VAL A 122 -17.72 8.14 5.01
CA VAL A 122 -18.60 7.74 3.91
C VAL A 122 -18.06 6.43 3.37
N TYR A 123 -18.93 5.44 3.15
CA TYR A 123 -18.53 4.10 2.70
C TYR A 123 -19.32 3.68 1.45
N GLY A 124 -18.69 2.85 0.61
CA GLY A 124 -19.30 2.26 -0.58
C GLY A 124 -19.35 3.22 -1.78
N ILE A 125 -18.41 4.16 -1.89
CA ILE A 125 -18.43 5.16 -2.97
C ILE A 125 -18.14 4.50 -4.32
N GLN A 126 -19.01 4.68 -5.30
CA GLN A 126 -18.84 4.10 -6.63
C GLN A 126 -18.26 5.10 -7.62
N LYS A 127 -18.67 6.36 -7.49
CA LYS A 127 -18.25 7.46 -8.35
C LYS A 127 -18.11 8.73 -7.52
N TYR A 128 -17.13 9.55 -7.86
CA TYR A 128 -16.99 10.85 -7.25
C TYR A 128 -16.35 11.88 -8.18
N GLU A 129 -16.54 13.14 -7.84
CA GLU A 129 -15.81 14.27 -8.38
C GLU A 129 -15.30 15.13 -7.22
N LYS A 130 -14.06 15.60 -7.31
CA LYS A 130 -13.49 16.55 -6.36
C LYS A 130 -13.22 17.87 -7.06
N ARG A 131 -13.65 18.99 -6.47
CA ARG A 131 -13.17 20.34 -6.83
C ARG A 131 -12.91 21.16 -5.57
N GLY A 132 -11.67 21.63 -5.44
CA GLY A 132 -11.22 22.26 -4.21
C GLY A 132 -11.40 21.30 -3.02
N GLN A 133 -12.05 21.79 -1.97
CA GLN A 133 -12.31 21.06 -0.73
C GLN A 133 -13.60 20.24 -0.76
N LEU A 134 -14.40 20.33 -1.82
CA LEU A 134 -15.66 19.61 -1.92
C LEU A 134 -15.49 18.32 -2.74
N VAL A 135 -16.03 17.24 -2.20
CA VAL A 135 -16.11 15.93 -2.82
C VAL A 135 -17.56 15.54 -2.94
N LEU A 136 -18.00 15.27 -4.15
CA LEU A 136 -19.36 14.86 -4.46
C LEU A 136 -19.30 13.45 -4.96
N GLY A 137 -20.28 12.63 -4.61
CA GLY A 137 -20.30 11.29 -5.12
C GLY A 137 -21.62 10.59 -4.99
N TYR A 138 -21.61 9.39 -5.51
CA TYR A 138 -22.67 8.40 -5.38
C TYR A 138 -22.09 7.19 -4.64
N TYR A 139 -22.81 6.73 -3.63
CA TYR A 139 -22.46 5.54 -2.87
C TYR A 139 -23.52 4.46 -3.00
N GLU A 140 -23.08 3.22 -2.82
CA GLU A 140 -23.89 2.02 -2.72
C GLU A 140 -23.26 1.14 -1.64
N ARG A 141 -23.91 1.01 -0.47
CA ARG A 141 -23.32 0.38 0.74
C ARG A 141 -23.37 -1.16 0.68
N LYS A 142 -22.91 -1.75 -0.42
CA LYS A 142 -22.65 -3.20 -0.51
C LYS A 142 -21.41 -3.57 0.31
N PRO A 143 -21.38 -4.72 1.02
CA PRO A 143 -22.43 -5.74 1.15
C PRO A 143 -23.39 -5.51 2.35
N PHE A 144 -23.15 -4.51 3.20
CA PHE A 144 -23.85 -4.36 4.48
C PHE A 144 -25.33 -3.96 4.34
N ASN A 145 -25.67 -3.17 3.34
CA ASN A 145 -27.03 -2.74 3.06
C ASN A 145 -27.23 -2.51 1.54
N PRO A 146 -27.62 -3.54 0.77
CA PRO A 146 -27.65 -3.50 -0.70
C PRO A 146 -28.62 -2.47 -1.28
N ASP A 147 -29.66 -2.11 -0.53
CA ASP A 147 -30.69 -1.16 -0.94
C ASP A 147 -30.32 0.29 -0.61
N GLU A 148 -29.24 0.49 0.17
CA GLU A 148 -28.80 1.79 0.61
C GLU A 148 -27.84 2.40 -0.41
N LYS A 149 -28.43 3.18 -1.31
CA LYS A 149 -27.75 4.01 -2.28
C LYS A 149 -28.13 5.46 -2.08
N GLY A 150 -27.21 6.36 -2.38
CA GLY A 150 -27.45 7.79 -2.19
C GLY A 150 -26.38 8.64 -2.82
N TRP A 151 -26.65 9.94 -2.80
CA TRP A 151 -25.73 10.96 -3.23
C TRP A 151 -25.17 11.66 -2.00
N PHE A 152 -23.92 12.10 -2.06
CA PHE A 152 -23.32 12.80 -0.94
C PHE A 152 -22.51 14.01 -1.38
N LEU A 153 -22.41 14.97 -0.46
CA LEU A 153 -21.44 16.05 -0.48
C LEU A 153 -20.60 15.94 0.77
N PHE A 154 -19.30 15.77 0.60
CA PHE A 154 -18.32 15.79 1.66
C PHE A 154 -17.44 17.04 1.55
N ASP A 155 -17.29 17.74 2.66
CA ASP A 155 -16.44 18.92 2.76
C ASP A 155 -15.17 18.58 3.54
N CYS A 156 -14.04 18.53 2.83
CA CYS A 156 -12.74 18.24 3.40
C CYS A 156 -12.23 19.32 4.38
N ALA A 157 -12.78 20.53 4.36
CA ALA A 157 -12.37 21.55 5.33
C ALA A 157 -13.01 21.33 6.70
N THR A 158 -14.25 20.82 6.71
CA THR A 158 -15.05 20.67 7.93
C THR A 158 -15.18 19.22 8.39
N GLY A 159 -14.92 18.25 7.50
CA GLY A 159 -15.14 16.84 7.75
C GLY A 159 -16.60 16.41 7.75
N LYS A 160 -17.51 17.26 7.29
CA LYS A 160 -18.95 16.97 7.31
C LYS A 160 -19.37 16.29 6.02
N ALA A 161 -20.16 15.23 6.15
CA ALA A 161 -20.87 14.58 5.06
C ALA A 161 -22.36 14.93 5.13
N GLU A 162 -22.92 15.32 4.00
CA GLU A 162 -24.36 15.51 3.80
C GLU A 162 -24.84 14.53 2.74
N GLU A 163 -25.97 13.86 3.01
CA GLU A 163 -26.57 12.87 2.10
C GLU A 163 -27.81 13.47 1.41
N TYR A 164 -28.05 13.04 0.17
CA TYR A 164 -29.15 13.50 -0.66
C TYR A 164 -29.80 12.33 -1.41
N GLU A 165 -31.12 12.42 -1.59
CA GLU A 165 -31.93 11.39 -2.24
C GLU A 165 -31.73 11.34 -3.77
N SER A 166 -31.25 12.42 -4.38
CA SER A 166 -31.11 12.52 -5.84
C SER A 166 -29.92 13.39 -6.27
N GLU A 167 -29.41 13.11 -7.48
CA GLU A 167 -28.36 13.89 -8.15
C GLU A 167 -28.76 15.36 -8.30
N GLN A 168 -30.03 15.62 -8.64
CA GLN A 168 -30.56 16.97 -8.82
C GLN A 168 -30.54 17.79 -7.52
N ALA A 169 -30.83 17.15 -6.38
CA ALA A 169 -30.75 17.79 -5.07
C ALA A 169 -29.29 18.16 -4.73
N LEU A 170 -28.36 17.23 -5.01
CA LEU A 170 -26.93 17.45 -4.85
C LEU A 170 -26.43 18.60 -5.75
N GLU A 171 -26.79 18.62 -7.04
CA GLU A 171 -26.42 19.68 -7.98
C GLU A 171 -26.87 21.06 -7.51
N LYS A 172 -28.12 21.17 -7.04
CA LYS A 172 -28.70 22.41 -6.56
C LYS A 172 -27.96 22.98 -5.34
N ILE A 173 -27.56 22.14 -4.40
CA ILE A 173 -26.79 22.57 -3.22
C ILE A 173 -25.34 22.88 -3.60
N SER A 174 -24.75 22.09 -4.49
CA SER A 174 -23.37 22.26 -4.93
C SER A 174 -23.16 23.57 -5.69
N ALA A 175 -24.11 23.95 -6.55
CA ALA A 175 -24.10 25.25 -7.23
C ALA A 175 -24.10 26.43 -6.25
N LYS A 176 -24.84 26.32 -5.14
CA LYS A 176 -24.85 27.36 -4.07
C LYS A 176 -23.52 27.45 -3.32
N ARG A 177 -22.74 26.37 -3.29
CA ARG A 177 -21.42 26.32 -2.63
C ARG A 177 -20.25 26.56 -3.61
N GLY A 178 -20.54 27.10 -4.80
CA GLY A 178 -19.52 27.49 -5.78
C GLY A 178 -19.10 26.39 -6.75
N PHE A 179 -19.86 25.30 -6.84
CA PHE A 179 -19.60 24.21 -7.78
C PHE A 179 -20.34 24.45 -9.10
N SER A 180 -19.65 24.88 -10.17
CA SER A 180 -20.29 25.16 -11.45
C SER A 180 -20.68 23.89 -12.21
N PRO A 181 -21.95 23.63 -12.55
CA PRO A 181 -22.32 22.48 -13.37
C PRO A 181 -21.67 22.52 -14.77
N PRO A 182 -21.55 21.37 -15.47
CA PRO A 182 -22.07 20.04 -15.09
C PRO A 182 -21.19 19.31 -14.09
N ILE A 183 -21.79 18.43 -13.28
CA ILE A 183 -21.05 17.43 -12.51
C ILE A 183 -20.56 16.35 -13.48
N GLN A 184 -19.30 15.96 -13.36
CA GLN A 184 -18.66 14.91 -14.15
C GLN A 184 -18.03 13.88 -13.20
N MET A 185 -18.88 13.10 -12.53
CA MET A 185 -18.40 12.04 -11.65
C MET A 185 -17.72 10.94 -12.45
N LYS A 186 -16.54 10.55 -11.99
CA LYS A 186 -15.78 9.42 -12.54
C LYS A 186 -15.82 8.27 -11.56
N THR A 187 -15.68 7.06 -12.09
CA THR A 187 -15.52 5.85 -11.27
C THR A 187 -14.25 5.93 -10.43
N ILE A 188 -14.19 5.14 -9.36
CA ILE A 188 -12.98 5.04 -8.51
C ILE A 188 -11.76 4.68 -9.34
N SER A 189 -11.87 3.70 -10.24
CA SER A 189 -10.77 3.26 -11.11
C SER A 189 -10.25 4.37 -12.05
N GLU A 190 -11.15 5.16 -12.62
CA GLU A 190 -10.77 6.31 -13.47
C GLU A 190 -10.05 7.38 -12.67
N ASN A 191 -10.60 7.78 -11.51
CA ASN A 191 -9.96 8.77 -10.65
C ASN A 191 -8.62 8.29 -10.10
N TRP A 192 -8.54 7.01 -9.70
CA TRP A 192 -7.31 6.36 -9.27
C TRP A 192 -6.23 6.45 -10.36
N SER A 193 -6.57 6.04 -11.58
CA SER A 193 -5.67 6.08 -12.72
C SER A 193 -5.22 7.50 -13.04
N LEU A 194 -6.14 8.47 -13.03
CA LEU A 194 -5.83 9.88 -13.29
C LEU A 194 -4.89 10.48 -12.24
N TYR A 195 -5.00 10.05 -10.98
CA TYR A 195 -4.24 10.61 -9.90
C TYR A 195 -2.85 9.96 -9.75
N TRP A 196 -2.78 8.64 -9.88
CA TRP A 196 -1.56 7.88 -9.66
C TRP A 196 -0.70 7.68 -10.91
N ASN A 197 -1.31 7.65 -12.10
CA ASN A 197 -0.57 7.52 -13.35
C ASN A 197 -0.18 8.88 -13.95
N ASN A 198 -0.46 10.00 -13.26
CA ASN A 198 -0.08 11.33 -13.73
C ASN A 198 1.43 11.58 -13.54
N PRO A 199 2.22 11.65 -14.62
CA PRO A 199 3.68 11.82 -14.53
C PRO A 199 4.09 13.17 -13.94
N ASN A 200 3.21 14.18 -14.00
CA ASN A 200 3.49 15.52 -13.48
C ASN A 200 3.36 15.62 -11.95
N ARG A 201 2.86 14.57 -11.29
CA ARG A 201 2.67 14.58 -9.83
C ARG A 201 3.98 14.33 -9.07
N ARG A 202 4.91 13.54 -9.62
CA ARG A 202 6.23 13.28 -9.01
C ARG A 202 7.20 14.47 -9.04
N ARG A 203 6.71 15.68 -9.36
CA ARG A 203 7.51 16.90 -9.58
C ARG A 203 7.10 18.08 -8.69
N LYS A 204 6.16 17.89 -7.77
CA LYS A 204 5.80 18.87 -6.73
C LYS A 204 6.28 18.35 -5.39
#